data_AF-A0A803PEV4-F1
#
_entry.id   AF-A0A803PEV4-F1
#
_cell.length_a   1.000
_cell.length_b   1.000
_cell.length_c   1.000
_cell.angle_alpha   90.00
_cell.angle_beta   90.00
_cell.angle_gamma   90.00
#
_symmetry.space_group_name_H-M   'P 1'
#
loop_
_entity.id
_entity.type
_entity.pdbx_description
1 polymer ?
#
loop_
_entity_poly.entity_id
_entity_poly.type
_entity_poly.pdbx_seq_one_letter_code
_entity_poly.pdbx_strand_id
1 'polypeptide(L)'
;MQLSRTFSGLTNLLFNRRNDLPNTKRKPLRPGKISPRRPVPDHVLMPPYVKSKKPPGIASGAEVHDEEGIECMRASGRLAAQVLQYAGTLVKPGIKTDEIDEAVHQMIIDNGAYPSPLGYGGFPKSVCTSVNECICHGIPDSRALEDGDIINIDVTVYLNGYHGDTSATFFCGEVEEEARNLVRVTKECLDKAISICAPGVEFKKIGKTIHDHADKYRYGVVRQFVGHGVGRVFHADPVVLHFRNNDKGRMVLNQTFTIEPMLTMGSVNAVMWDDDWTVVTEDGSLSAQFEHTLLITENGAEILTQA
;
A
#
# COMPACT_ATOMS: atom_id res chain seq x y z
N MET A 1 9.17 10.62 -7.19
CA MET A 1 9.50 10.57 -8.63
C MET A 1 8.19 10.82 -9.38
N GLN A 2 7.92 12.04 -9.83
CA GLN A 2 6.65 12.38 -10.51
C GLN A 2 6.59 11.64 -11.85
N LEU A 3 5.60 10.77 -12.03
CA LEU A 3 5.28 10.19 -13.34
C LEU A 3 4.99 11.35 -14.31
N SER A 4 5.70 11.39 -15.44
CA SER A 4 5.50 12.45 -16.43
C SER A 4 4.09 12.33 -17.02
N ARG A 5 3.32 13.42 -16.96
CA ARG A 5 1.99 13.56 -17.57
C ARG A 5 2.06 13.36 -19.08
N THR A 6 1.90 12.14 -19.55
CA THR A 6 1.62 11.85 -20.96
C THR A 6 0.11 11.83 -21.19
N PHE A 7 -0.41 12.93 -21.73
CA PHE A 7 -1.69 13.08 -22.44
C PHE A 7 -2.97 12.43 -21.83
N SER A 8 -3.43 12.97 -20.69
CA SER A 8 -4.73 12.66 -20.04
C SER A 8 -5.97 12.83 -20.94
N GLY A 9 -5.91 13.67 -21.98
CA GLY A 9 -7.05 13.88 -22.90
C GLY A 9 -7.29 12.76 -23.93
N LEU A 10 -6.24 12.02 -24.33
CA LEU A 10 -6.33 10.96 -25.34
C LEU A 10 -6.57 9.57 -24.73
N THR A 11 -6.16 9.38 -23.46
CA THR A 11 -6.38 8.13 -22.72
C THR A 11 -7.86 7.85 -22.51
N ASN A 12 -8.68 8.84 -22.12
CA ASN A 12 -10.14 8.65 -21.98
C ASN A 12 -10.84 8.21 -23.28
N LEU A 13 -10.35 8.66 -24.44
CA LEU A 13 -10.88 8.25 -25.75
C LEU A 13 -10.45 6.82 -26.14
N LEU A 14 -9.28 6.38 -25.68
CA LEU A 14 -8.76 5.03 -25.87
C LEU A 14 -9.42 4.02 -24.91
N PHE A 15 -9.73 4.41 -23.68
CA PHE A 15 -10.47 3.59 -22.70
C PHE A 15 -11.90 3.27 -23.16
N ASN A 16 -12.58 4.22 -23.82
CA ASN A 16 -13.92 3.97 -24.39
C ASN A 16 -13.91 3.19 -25.72
N ARG A 17 -12.74 2.92 -26.32
CA ARG A 17 -12.63 2.23 -27.62
C ARG A 17 -12.02 0.83 -27.56
N ARG A 18 -11.54 0.35 -26.41
CA ARG A 18 -10.98 -1.00 -26.27
C ARG A 18 -11.99 -1.97 -25.67
N ASN A 19 -12.92 -2.42 -26.51
CA ASN A 19 -13.81 -3.55 -26.21
C ASN A 19 -13.16 -4.92 -26.44
N ASP A 20 -11.89 -4.98 -26.87
CA ASP A 20 -11.24 -6.24 -27.25
C ASP A 20 -9.88 -6.41 -26.53
N LEU A 21 -9.91 -6.57 -25.21
CA LEU A 21 -8.81 -7.21 -24.48
C LEU A 21 -9.01 -8.73 -24.54
N PRO A 22 -7.95 -9.54 -24.73
CA PRO A 22 -8.09 -10.98 -24.83
C PRO A 22 -8.59 -11.55 -23.50
N ASN A 23 -9.85 -12.01 -23.52
CA ASN A 23 -10.42 -13.01 -22.62
C ASN A 23 -10.40 -12.68 -21.11
N THR A 24 -10.65 -11.43 -20.72
CA THR A 24 -10.99 -11.12 -19.32
C THR A 24 -12.51 -11.14 -19.15
N LYS A 25 -13.05 -12.08 -18.36
CA LYS A 25 -14.50 -12.14 -18.04
C LYS A 25 -14.99 -10.93 -17.22
N ARG A 26 -14.05 -10.15 -16.68
CA ARG A 26 -14.27 -9.06 -15.72
C ARG A 26 -14.34 -7.71 -16.44
N LYS A 27 -15.30 -6.87 -16.05
CA LYS A 27 -15.39 -5.49 -16.56
C LYS A 27 -14.23 -4.65 -16.01
N PRO A 28 -13.60 -3.79 -16.83
CA PRO A 28 -12.61 -2.84 -16.35
C PRO A 28 -13.16 -1.95 -15.24
N LEU A 29 -12.31 -1.61 -14.26
CA LEU A 29 -12.67 -0.68 -13.20
C LEU A 29 -13.01 0.70 -13.75
N ARG A 30 -13.91 1.38 -13.05
CA ARG A 30 -14.30 2.77 -13.29
C ARG A 30 -14.40 3.51 -11.96
N PRO A 31 -14.04 4.80 -11.91
CA PRO A 31 -14.24 5.62 -10.72
C PRO A 31 -15.72 5.67 -10.34
N GLY A 32 -16.01 5.49 -9.06
CA GLY A 32 -17.29 5.74 -8.44
C GLY A 32 -17.42 7.19 -7.94
N LYS A 33 -18.53 7.47 -7.24
CA LYS A 33 -18.73 8.74 -6.56
C LYS A 33 -17.99 8.75 -5.23
N ILE A 34 -17.16 9.76 -5.03
CA ILE A 34 -16.42 10.00 -3.77
C ILE A 34 -17.33 10.79 -2.81
N SER A 35 -17.50 10.32 -1.57
CA SER A 35 -18.21 11.06 -0.52
C SER A 35 -17.33 12.17 0.09
N PRO A 36 -17.91 13.17 0.77
CA PRO A 36 -17.13 14.24 1.40
C PRO A 36 -16.06 13.73 2.38
N ARG A 37 -15.01 14.52 2.57
CA ARG A 37 -13.95 14.21 3.55
C ARG A 37 -14.53 14.06 4.95
N ARG A 38 -14.13 13.00 5.65
CA ARG A 38 -14.56 12.71 7.02
C ARG A 38 -13.82 13.61 8.03
N PRO A 39 -14.52 14.17 9.04
CA PRO A 39 -13.91 15.08 10.00
C PRO A 39 -13.05 14.31 11.01
N VAL A 40 -11.95 14.93 11.45
CA VAL A 40 -11.12 14.41 12.54
C VAL A 40 -11.32 15.31 13.77
N PRO A 41 -11.61 14.76 14.97
CA PRO A 41 -11.76 15.56 16.18
C PRO A 41 -10.48 16.33 16.55
N ASP A 42 -10.62 17.56 17.07
CA ASP A 42 -9.50 18.46 17.37
C ASP A 42 -8.49 17.92 18.41
N HIS A 43 -8.90 16.96 19.23
CA HIS A 43 -8.04 16.34 20.25
C HIS A 43 -7.10 15.27 19.67
N VAL A 44 -7.34 14.79 18.45
CA VAL A 44 -6.48 13.80 17.78
C VAL A 44 -5.24 14.52 17.26
N LEU A 45 -4.06 13.99 17.59
CA LEU A 45 -2.80 14.55 17.14
C LEU A 45 -2.68 14.43 15.62
N MET A 46 -2.66 15.57 14.92
CA MET A 46 -2.50 15.61 13.47
C MET A 46 -1.03 15.61 13.06
N PRO A 47 -0.66 14.85 12.00
CA PRO A 47 0.69 14.90 11.45
C PRO A 47 0.99 16.24 10.74
N PRO A 48 2.26 16.66 10.65
CA PRO A 48 2.62 18.01 10.19
C PRO A 48 2.18 18.37 8.77
N TYR A 49 2.10 17.39 7.87
CA TYR A 49 1.75 17.63 6.46
C TYR A 49 0.30 18.09 6.28
N VAL A 50 -0.61 17.77 7.21
CA VAL A 50 -2.04 18.13 7.09
C VAL A 50 -2.23 19.65 7.05
N LYS A 51 -1.35 20.40 7.74
CA LYS A 51 -1.35 21.86 7.76
C LYS A 51 -0.38 22.47 6.73
N SER A 52 0.37 21.64 6.01
CA SER A 52 1.38 22.08 5.05
C SER A 52 0.75 22.40 3.69
N LYS A 53 1.26 23.44 3.03
CA LYS A 53 0.98 23.72 1.61
C LYS A 53 1.98 23.07 0.66
N LYS A 54 3.05 22.46 1.20
CA LYS A 54 4.06 21.77 0.40
C LYS A 54 3.59 20.34 0.13
N PRO A 55 3.72 19.84 -1.10
CA PRO A 55 3.48 18.44 -1.37
C PRO A 55 4.42 17.58 -0.51
N PRO A 56 3.94 16.47 0.05
CA PRO A 56 4.81 15.57 0.75
C PRO A 56 5.79 14.91 -0.23
N GLY A 57 6.95 14.51 0.29
CA GLY A 57 7.98 13.80 -0.45
C GLY A 57 8.72 12.87 0.49
N ILE A 58 9.70 12.14 -0.04
CA ILE A 58 10.54 11.26 0.77
C ILE A 58 11.51 12.13 1.57
N ALA A 59 11.38 12.13 2.90
CA ALA A 59 12.29 12.83 3.77
C ALA A 59 13.68 12.17 3.76
N SER A 60 14.73 12.98 3.78
CA SER A 60 16.10 12.48 3.81
C SER A 60 16.46 11.91 5.18
N GLY A 61 17.15 10.78 5.19
CA GLY A 61 17.66 10.16 6.42
C GLY A 61 16.80 9.01 6.90
N ALA A 62 17.46 7.99 7.45
CA ALA A 62 16.81 6.80 7.97
C ALA A 62 16.06 7.10 9.28
N GLU A 63 14.85 6.54 9.41
CA GLU A 63 14.12 6.50 10.68
C GLU A 63 14.79 5.48 11.61
N VAL A 64 15.72 5.96 12.44
CA VAL A 64 16.44 5.18 13.45
C VAL A 64 16.02 5.68 14.83
N HIS A 65 15.61 4.75 15.69
CA HIS A 65 14.92 5.09 16.94
C HIS A 65 15.73 4.73 18.19
N ASP A 66 15.48 5.49 19.24
CA ASP A 66 15.79 5.12 20.62
C ASP A 66 14.70 4.18 21.18
N GLU A 67 14.84 3.76 22.44
CA GLU A 67 13.92 2.82 23.09
C GLU A 67 12.48 3.35 23.13
N GLU A 68 12.28 4.64 23.43
CA GLU A 68 10.96 5.26 23.45
C GLU A 68 10.33 5.29 22.05
N GLY A 69 11.09 5.70 21.03
CA GLY A 69 10.62 5.70 19.65
C GLY A 69 10.25 4.30 19.14
N ILE A 70 10.99 3.27 19.55
CA ILE A 70 10.65 1.87 19.24
C ILE A 70 9.31 1.48 19.85
N GLU A 71 9.03 1.83 21.10
CA GLU A 71 7.74 1.55 21.73
C GLU A 71 6.58 2.29 21.05
N CYS A 72 6.79 3.54 20.63
CA CYS A 72 5.81 4.26 19.81
C CYS A 72 5.58 3.57 18.46
N MET A 73 6.64 3.14 17.78
CA MET A 73 6.53 2.39 16.51
C MET A 73 5.77 1.08 16.68
N ARG A 74 6.05 0.32 17.76
CA ARG A 74 5.30 -0.89 18.11
C ARG A 74 3.82 -0.59 18.37
N ALA A 75 3.51 0.50 19.07
CA ALA A 75 2.13 0.90 19.34
C ALA A 75 1.37 1.26 18.05
N SER A 76 1.96 2.11 17.20
CA SER A 76 1.38 2.49 15.90
C SER A 76 1.23 1.30 14.97
N GLY A 77 2.25 0.42 14.89
CA GLY A 77 2.21 -0.79 14.08
C GLY A 77 1.12 -1.77 14.52
N ARG A 78 0.98 -2.03 15.82
CA ARG A 78 -0.10 -2.88 16.36
C ARG A 78 -1.48 -2.31 16.02
N LEU A 79 -1.69 -1.00 16.18
CA LEU A 79 -2.97 -0.39 15.84
C LEU A 79 -3.27 -0.50 14.33
N ALA A 80 -2.29 -0.23 13.46
CA ALA A 80 -2.47 -0.40 12.02
C ALA A 80 -2.86 -1.85 11.65
N ALA A 81 -2.21 -2.83 12.26
CA ALA A 81 -2.52 -4.24 12.05
C ALA A 81 -3.94 -4.61 12.51
N GLN A 82 -4.37 -4.11 13.66
CA GLN A 82 -5.74 -4.32 14.17
C GLN A 82 -6.79 -3.68 13.25
N VAL A 83 -6.53 -2.47 12.77
CA VAL A 83 -7.40 -1.77 11.81
C VAL A 83 -7.48 -2.53 10.48
N LEU A 84 -6.36 -3.02 9.96
CA LEU A 84 -6.32 -3.83 8.74
C LEU A 84 -7.09 -5.15 8.90
N GLN A 85 -6.90 -5.84 10.03
CA GLN A 85 -7.66 -7.07 10.34
C GLN A 85 -9.16 -6.79 10.38
N TYR A 86 -9.58 -5.71 11.07
CA TYR A 86 -10.97 -5.30 11.11
C TYR A 86 -11.52 -4.98 9.72
N ALA A 87 -10.81 -4.18 8.92
CA ALA A 87 -11.18 -3.84 7.55
C ALA A 87 -11.39 -5.09 6.69
N GLY A 88 -10.50 -6.08 6.83
CA GLY A 88 -10.61 -7.38 6.17
C GLY A 88 -11.91 -8.12 6.48
N THR A 89 -12.45 -8.00 7.69
CA THR A 89 -13.73 -8.63 8.06
C THR A 89 -14.95 -8.02 7.36
N LEU A 90 -14.81 -6.82 6.81
CA LEU A 90 -15.87 -6.11 6.09
C LEU A 90 -15.97 -6.51 4.62
N VAL A 91 -14.91 -7.14 4.08
CA VAL A 91 -14.81 -7.50 2.66
C VAL A 91 -15.81 -8.60 2.32
N LYS A 92 -16.86 -8.23 1.58
CA LYS A 92 -17.90 -9.13 1.08
C LYS A 92 -18.60 -8.54 -0.13
N PRO A 93 -19.23 -9.35 -1.00
CA PRO A 93 -19.98 -8.84 -2.13
C PRO A 93 -21.04 -7.82 -1.70
N GLY A 94 -21.12 -6.71 -2.43
CA GLY A 94 -22.07 -5.62 -2.20
C GLY A 94 -21.58 -4.48 -1.30
N ILE A 95 -20.53 -4.68 -0.48
CA ILE A 95 -19.98 -3.59 0.35
C ILE A 95 -19.27 -2.56 -0.53
N LYS A 96 -19.46 -1.27 -0.27
CA LYS A 96 -18.72 -0.22 -0.97
C LYS A 96 -17.35 -0.02 -0.36
N THR A 97 -16.36 0.36 -1.17
CA THR A 97 -15.06 0.75 -0.63
C THR A 97 -15.16 1.97 0.29
N ASP A 98 -16.08 2.91 0.03
CA ASP A 98 -16.36 4.05 0.94
C ASP A 98 -16.96 3.64 2.30
N GLU A 99 -17.66 2.50 2.37
CA GLU A 99 -18.16 1.95 3.64
C GLU A 99 -17.02 1.30 4.45
N ILE A 100 -16.02 0.73 3.77
CA ILE A 100 -14.78 0.26 4.41
C ILE A 100 -13.97 1.45 4.95
N ASP A 101 -13.81 2.52 4.16
CA ASP A 101 -13.16 3.76 4.61
C ASP A 101 -13.84 4.37 5.83
N GLU A 102 -15.18 4.36 5.89
CA GLU A 102 -15.95 4.81 7.05
C GLU A 102 -15.57 4.07 8.32
N ALA A 103 -15.60 2.74 8.26
CA ALA A 103 -15.35 1.89 9.41
C ALA A 103 -13.88 1.98 9.86
N VAL A 104 -12.94 2.02 8.90
CA VAL A 104 -11.51 2.23 9.16
C VAL A 104 -11.27 3.59 9.80
N HIS A 105 -11.84 4.66 9.22
CA HIS A 105 -11.74 6.00 9.78
C HIS A 105 -12.21 6.04 11.23
N GLN A 106 -13.41 5.51 11.50
CA GLN A 106 -13.98 5.53 12.84
C GLN A 106 -13.11 4.76 13.84
N MET A 107 -12.65 3.54 13.49
CA MET A 107 -11.79 2.76 14.37
C MET A 107 -10.48 3.47 14.69
N ILE A 108 -9.87 4.14 13.70
CA ILE A 108 -8.63 4.91 13.91
C ILE A 108 -8.88 6.06 14.89
N ILE A 109 -9.98 6.82 14.71
CA ILE A 109 -10.35 7.93 15.59
C ILE A 109 -10.66 7.44 17.01
N ASP A 110 -11.42 6.35 17.15
CA ASP A 110 -11.78 5.78 18.46
C ASP A 110 -10.56 5.31 19.26
N ASN A 111 -9.45 5.02 18.58
CA ASN A 111 -8.17 4.66 19.20
C ASN A 111 -7.21 5.86 19.34
N GLY A 112 -7.71 7.10 19.18
CA GLY A 112 -6.95 8.33 19.40
C GLY A 112 -5.87 8.60 18.35
N ALA A 113 -5.93 7.94 17.20
CA ALA A 113 -4.96 8.08 16.12
C ALA A 113 -5.52 8.89 14.94
N TYR A 114 -4.64 9.39 14.09
CA TYR A 114 -5.00 10.06 12.85
C TYR A 114 -4.83 9.10 11.65
N PRO A 115 -5.78 9.03 10.70
CA PRO A 115 -5.61 8.22 9.49
C PRO A 115 -4.62 8.90 8.54
N SER A 116 -3.40 8.39 8.46
CA SER A 116 -2.29 9.11 7.81
C SER A 116 -2.57 9.49 6.34
N PRO A 117 -3.21 8.66 5.50
CA PRO A 117 -3.52 9.05 4.12
C PRO A 117 -4.39 10.32 4.03
N LEU A 118 -5.22 10.60 5.04
CA LEU A 118 -6.20 11.68 4.98
C LEU A 118 -5.53 13.06 4.87
N GLY A 119 -5.65 13.67 3.69
CA GLY A 119 -5.05 14.96 3.36
C GLY A 119 -3.56 14.89 2.99
N TYR A 120 -2.94 13.72 2.99
CA TYR A 120 -1.56 13.54 2.55
C TYR A 120 -1.45 13.83 1.05
N GLY A 121 -0.75 14.92 0.68
CA GLY A 121 -0.66 15.34 -0.73
C GLY A 121 -2.02 15.72 -1.36
N GLY A 122 -3.06 15.89 -0.56
CA GLY A 122 -4.43 16.08 -1.03
C GLY A 122 -5.27 14.81 -1.18
N PHE A 123 -4.76 13.63 -0.78
CA PHE A 123 -5.54 12.39 -0.81
C PHE A 123 -6.83 12.53 0.02
N PRO A 124 -8.00 12.14 -0.51
CA PRO A 124 -9.29 12.55 0.07
C PRO A 124 -9.83 11.62 1.16
N LYS A 125 -9.23 10.45 1.37
CA LYS A 125 -9.76 9.35 2.18
C LYS A 125 -8.78 8.89 3.26
N SER A 126 -9.23 8.01 4.14
CA SER A 126 -8.52 7.60 5.36
C SER A 126 -7.69 6.33 5.14
N VAL A 127 -7.94 5.61 4.05
CA VAL A 127 -7.37 4.32 3.68
C VAL A 127 -7.33 4.24 2.15
N CYS A 128 -6.43 3.44 1.57
CA CYS A 128 -6.50 3.10 0.15
C CYS A 128 -7.21 1.74 -0.02
N THR A 129 -8.01 1.62 -1.08
CA THR A 129 -8.71 0.38 -1.45
C THR A 129 -8.46 0.06 -2.92
N SER A 130 -7.51 -0.84 -3.18
CA SER A 130 -7.02 -1.14 -4.53
C SER A 130 -7.61 -2.47 -5.00
N VAL A 131 -8.65 -2.40 -5.82
CA VAL A 131 -9.37 -3.57 -6.32
C VAL A 131 -8.76 -4.08 -7.63
N ASN A 132 -8.63 -5.39 -7.79
CA ASN A 132 -8.29 -6.06 -9.06
C ASN A 132 -7.07 -5.51 -9.82
N GLU A 133 -7.26 -4.77 -10.92
CA GLU A 133 -6.19 -4.17 -11.72
C GLU A 133 -5.59 -2.91 -11.09
N CYS A 134 -6.19 -2.39 -10.03
CA CYS A 134 -5.63 -1.30 -9.26
C CYS A 134 -4.41 -1.81 -8.46
N ILE A 135 -3.25 -1.27 -8.81
CA ILE A 135 -1.96 -1.62 -8.22
C ILE A 135 -1.87 -1.06 -6.80
N CYS A 136 -2.15 0.23 -6.63
CA CYS A 136 -2.08 0.94 -5.34
C CYS A 136 -2.90 2.24 -5.40
N HIS A 137 -3.08 2.85 -4.22
CA HIS A 137 -3.68 4.18 -4.02
C HIS A 137 -5.10 4.34 -4.58
N GLY A 138 -5.86 3.24 -4.74
CA GLY A 138 -7.27 3.33 -5.10
C GLY A 138 -8.05 4.15 -4.07
N ILE A 139 -8.77 5.18 -4.51
CA ILE A 139 -9.57 6.03 -3.63
C ILE A 139 -10.89 5.31 -3.29
N PRO A 140 -11.21 5.12 -1.99
CA PRO A 140 -12.54 4.65 -1.57
C PRO A 140 -13.69 5.48 -2.15
N ASP A 141 -14.66 4.80 -2.77
CA ASP A 141 -15.76 5.42 -3.50
C ASP A 141 -17.05 4.57 -3.44
N SER A 142 -18.06 4.96 -4.23
CA SER A 142 -19.36 4.30 -4.25
C SER A 142 -19.40 2.90 -4.91
N ARG A 143 -18.28 2.39 -5.44
CA ARG A 143 -18.20 1.07 -6.07
C ARG A 143 -18.43 -0.01 -5.02
N ALA A 144 -19.44 -0.84 -5.25
CA ALA A 144 -19.65 -2.06 -4.48
C ALA A 144 -18.67 -3.15 -4.95
N LEU A 145 -18.10 -3.92 -4.02
CA LEU A 145 -17.32 -5.10 -4.33
C LEU A 145 -18.21 -6.17 -4.98
N GLU A 146 -17.65 -6.87 -5.96
CA GLU A 146 -18.31 -7.98 -6.66
C GLU A 146 -17.75 -9.32 -6.14
N ASP A 147 -18.56 -10.38 -6.23
CA ASP A 147 -18.07 -11.73 -5.97
C ASP A 147 -16.94 -12.09 -6.95
N GLY A 148 -15.83 -12.59 -6.42
CA GLY A 148 -14.62 -12.88 -7.18
C GLY A 148 -13.61 -11.73 -7.27
N ASP A 149 -13.92 -10.55 -6.71
CA ASP A 149 -12.93 -9.47 -6.59
C ASP A 149 -11.79 -9.87 -5.63
N ILE A 150 -10.59 -9.35 -5.92
CA ILE A 150 -9.54 -9.18 -4.90
C ILE A 150 -9.39 -7.70 -4.57
N ILE A 151 -9.13 -7.38 -3.31
CA ILE A 151 -8.96 -6.00 -2.83
C ILE A 151 -7.78 -5.90 -1.89
N ASN A 152 -6.78 -5.08 -2.22
CA ASN A 152 -5.81 -4.61 -1.23
C ASN A 152 -6.43 -3.47 -0.42
N ILE A 153 -6.30 -3.55 0.90
CA ILE A 153 -6.61 -2.45 1.82
C ILE A 153 -5.29 -2.04 2.47
N ASP A 154 -4.97 -0.76 2.37
CA ASP A 154 -3.69 -0.19 2.80
C ASP A 154 -3.92 0.85 3.91
N VAL A 155 -3.44 0.52 5.10
CA VAL A 155 -3.73 1.18 6.36
C VAL A 155 -2.46 1.77 6.94
N THR A 156 -2.47 3.10 7.07
CA THR A 156 -1.48 3.81 7.85
C THR A 156 -2.13 4.64 8.95
N VAL A 157 -1.69 4.47 10.20
CA VAL A 157 -2.15 5.26 11.35
C VAL A 157 -1.04 6.15 11.89
N TYR A 158 -1.38 7.32 12.42
CA TYR A 158 -0.46 8.19 13.13
C TYR A 158 -0.88 8.28 14.59
N LEU A 159 -0.11 7.64 15.46
CA LEU A 159 -0.36 7.53 16.89
C LEU A 159 0.90 7.95 17.65
N ASN A 160 0.74 8.73 18.71
CA ASN A 160 1.85 9.19 19.58
C ASN A 160 3.02 9.85 18.82
N GLY A 161 2.76 10.44 17.65
CA GLY A 161 3.80 11.08 16.85
C GLY A 161 4.47 10.18 15.81
N TYR A 162 4.03 8.94 15.65
CA TYR A 162 4.64 7.92 14.78
C TYR A 162 3.62 7.24 13.86
N HIS A 163 4.04 6.97 12.63
CA HIS A 163 3.29 6.25 11.61
C HIS A 163 3.50 4.74 11.73
N GLY A 164 2.42 3.95 11.66
CA GLY A 164 2.47 2.50 11.47
C GLY A 164 1.75 2.14 10.18
N ASP A 165 2.41 1.37 9.30
CA ASP A 165 1.99 1.17 7.91
C ASP A 165 1.93 -0.31 7.50
N THR A 166 0.82 -0.72 6.90
CA THR A 166 0.59 -2.12 6.50
C THR A 166 -0.60 -2.27 5.57
N SER A 167 -0.50 -3.24 4.67
CA SER A 167 -1.54 -3.58 3.72
C SER A 167 -1.63 -5.09 3.48
N ALA A 168 -2.80 -5.54 3.05
CA ALA A 168 -3.02 -6.92 2.64
C ALA A 168 -4.09 -7.01 1.56
N THR A 169 -3.93 -7.97 0.64
CA THR A 169 -4.98 -8.33 -0.32
C THR A 169 -5.93 -9.36 0.26
N PHE A 170 -7.23 -9.04 0.25
CA PHE A 170 -8.34 -9.87 0.70
C PHE A 170 -9.15 -10.40 -0.50
N PHE A 171 -9.82 -11.53 -0.27
CA PHE A 171 -10.76 -12.13 -1.22
C PHE A 171 -12.18 -11.68 -0.93
N CYS A 172 -12.92 -11.27 -1.95
CA CYS A 172 -14.33 -10.93 -1.86
C CYS A 172 -15.19 -12.09 -2.39
N GLY A 173 -15.73 -12.89 -1.48
CA GLY A 173 -16.48 -14.09 -1.85
C GLY A 173 -15.61 -15.16 -2.50
N GLU A 174 -16.09 -15.79 -3.57
CA GLU A 174 -15.38 -16.89 -4.23
C GLU A 174 -14.47 -16.41 -5.36
N VAL A 175 -13.17 -16.46 -5.13
CA VAL A 175 -12.14 -16.00 -6.06
C VAL A 175 -11.56 -17.16 -6.88
N GLU A 176 -11.32 -16.93 -8.17
CA GLU A 176 -10.70 -17.88 -9.11
C GLU A 176 -9.27 -18.29 -8.67
N GLU A 177 -8.83 -19.49 -9.07
CA GLU A 177 -7.57 -20.08 -8.62
C GLU A 177 -6.35 -19.22 -8.98
N GLU A 178 -6.34 -18.60 -10.16
CA GLU A 178 -5.23 -17.75 -10.60
C GLU A 178 -5.04 -16.51 -9.73
N ALA A 179 -6.14 -15.90 -9.28
CA ALA A 179 -6.14 -14.75 -8.39
C ALA A 179 -5.72 -15.16 -6.96
N ARG A 180 -6.18 -16.32 -6.47
CA ARG A 180 -5.70 -16.90 -5.21
C ARG A 180 -4.20 -17.16 -5.25
N ASN A 181 -3.70 -17.66 -6.38
CA ASN A 181 -2.28 -17.92 -6.59
C ASN A 181 -1.45 -16.63 -6.60
N LEU A 182 -1.92 -15.58 -7.28
CA LEU A 182 -1.29 -14.25 -7.26
C LEU A 182 -1.14 -13.71 -5.83
N VAL A 183 -2.24 -13.72 -5.06
CA VAL A 183 -2.25 -13.23 -3.68
C VAL A 183 -1.29 -14.03 -2.80
N ARG A 184 -1.31 -15.37 -2.88
CA ARG A 184 -0.38 -16.24 -2.15
C ARG A 184 1.08 -15.92 -2.48
N VAL A 185 1.43 -15.84 -3.77
CA VAL A 185 2.82 -15.59 -4.21
C VAL A 185 3.30 -14.20 -3.81
N THR A 186 2.41 -13.20 -3.85
CA THR A 186 2.74 -11.84 -3.38
C THR A 186 3.09 -11.84 -1.89
N LYS A 187 2.29 -12.53 -1.06
CA LYS A 187 2.61 -12.70 0.36
C LYS A 187 3.92 -13.45 0.58
N GLU A 188 4.18 -14.53 -0.17
CA GLU A 188 5.44 -15.27 -0.08
C GLU A 188 6.66 -14.43 -0.47
N CYS A 189 6.53 -13.54 -1.46
CA CYS A 189 7.57 -12.58 -1.81
C CYS A 189 7.91 -11.67 -0.63
N LEU A 190 6.90 -11.11 0.04
CA LEU A 190 7.08 -10.29 1.24
C LEU A 190 7.75 -11.10 2.36
N ASP A 191 7.19 -12.26 2.72
CA ASP A 191 7.71 -13.10 3.81
C ASP A 191 9.19 -13.47 3.57
N LYS A 192 9.55 -13.84 2.33
CA LYS A 192 10.94 -14.16 1.96
C LYS A 192 11.85 -12.93 2.05
N ALA A 193 11.39 -11.77 1.62
CA ALA A 193 12.17 -10.54 1.72
C ALA A 193 12.41 -10.14 3.17
N ILE A 194 11.41 -10.27 4.04
CA ILE A 194 11.57 -9.99 5.48
C ILE A 194 12.57 -10.97 6.11
N SER A 195 12.52 -12.25 5.74
CA SER A 195 13.38 -13.30 6.35
C SER A 195 14.89 -13.08 6.21
N ILE A 196 15.31 -12.24 5.26
CA ILE A 196 16.72 -11.91 5.05
C ILE A 196 17.15 -10.60 5.70
N CYS A 197 16.22 -9.85 6.31
CA CYS A 197 16.49 -8.54 6.90
C CYS A 197 17.23 -8.67 8.23
N ALA A 198 18.37 -7.99 8.34
CA ALA A 198 19.22 -7.93 9.52
C ALA A 198 20.21 -6.76 9.40
N PRO A 199 20.85 -6.32 10.50
CA PRO A 199 21.88 -5.28 10.44
C PRO A 199 22.98 -5.62 9.42
N GLY A 200 23.36 -4.61 8.63
CA GLY A 200 24.40 -4.73 7.60
C GLY A 200 23.95 -5.39 6.30
N VAL A 201 22.75 -5.97 6.21
CA VAL A 201 22.21 -6.53 4.96
C VAL A 201 21.96 -5.41 3.95
N GLU A 202 22.31 -5.64 2.69
CA GLU A 202 22.09 -4.65 1.62
C GLU A 202 20.63 -4.60 1.17
N PHE A 203 20.03 -3.40 1.06
CA PHE A 203 18.64 -3.22 0.63
C PHE A 203 18.33 -3.86 -0.72
N LYS A 204 19.27 -3.81 -1.69
CA LYS A 204 19.10 -4.45 -3.02
C LYS A 204 18.79 -5.95 -2.97
N LYS A 205 19.11 -6.64 -1.86
CA LYS A 205 18.77 -8.05 -1.68
C LYS A 205 17.26 -8.28 -1.54
N ILE A 206 16.50 -7.30 -1.02
CA ILE A 206 15.03 -7.35 -0.97
C ILE A 206 14.47 -7.50 -2.38
N GLY A 207 14.80 -6.56 -3.27
CA GLY A 207 14.31 -6.58 -4.65
C GLY A 207 14.79 -7.79 -5.46
N LYS A 208 15.99 -8.31 -5.17
CA LYS A 208 16.44 -9.58 -5.77
C LYS A 208 15.59 -10.76 -5.29
N THR A 209 15.35 -10.89 -3.98
CA THR A 209 14.59 -11.99 -3.39
C THR A 209 13.15 -12.03 -3.90
N ILE A 210 12.48 -10.88 -3.94
CA ILE A 210 11.10 -10.75 -4.44
C ILE A 210 11.03 -11.15 -5.91
N HIS A 211 11.84 -10.54 -6.76
CA HIS A 211 11.80 -10.76 -8.21
C HIS A 211 12.21 -12.20 -8.58
N ASP A 212 13.19 -12.80 -7.89
CA ASP A 212 13.56 -14.21 -8.09
C ASP A 212 12.42 -15.18 -7.74
N HIS A 213 11.55 -14.85 -6.77
CA HIS A 213 10.38 -15.66 -6.44
C HIS A 213 9.23 -15.44 -7.43
N ALA A 214 8.93 -14.17 -7.78
CA ALA A 214 7.90 -13.81 -8.74
C ALA A 214 8.14 -14.43 -10.14
N ASP A 215 9.39 -14.49 -10.61
CA ASP A 215 9.76 -15.07 -11.91
C ASP A 215 9.35 -16.54 -12.06
N LYS A 216 9.35 -17.31 -10.98
CA LYS A 216 8.95 -18.74 -10.99
C LYS A 216 7.48 -18.91 -11.37
N TYR A 217 6.67 -17.88 -11.14
CA TYR A 217 5.25 -17.82 -11.46
C TYR A 217 4.95 -16.93 -12.66
N ARG A 218 5.98 -16.33 -13.29
CA ARG A 218 5.87 -15.39 -14.41
C ARG A 218 5.04 -14.15 -14.08
N TYR A 219 5.08 -13.72 -12.83
CA TYR A 219 4.44 -12.47 -12.41
C TYR A 219 5.37 -11.28 -12.59
N GLY A 220 4.80 -10.14 -12.94
CA GLY A 220 5.48 -8.87 -12.98
C GLY A 220 5.73 -8.30 -11.59
N VAL A 221 6.79 -7.50 -11.44
CA VAL A 221 7.07 -6.71 -10.24
C VAL A 221 7.00 -5.23 -10.61
N VAL A 222 6.09 -4.49 -9.97
CA VAL A 222 5.91 -3.05 -10.18
C VAL A 222 7.19 -2.29 -9.79
N ARG A 223 7.54 -1.26 -10.56
CA ARG A 223 8.81 -0.52 -10.40
C ARG A 223 8.64 0.93 -9.98
N GLN A 224 7.43 1.46 -10.15
CA GLN A 224 7.09 2.86 -9.95
C GLN A 224 6.85 3.19 -8.46
N PHE A 225 6.52 2.18 -7.66
CA PHE A 225 6.21 2.26 -6.24
C PHE A 225 7.11 1.31 -5.45
N VAL A 226 7.48 1.72 -4.24
CA VAL A 226 8.68 1.27 -3.53
C VAL A 226 8.41 1.35 -2.03
N GLY A 227 9.05 0.48 -1.25
CA GLY A 227 9.04 0.64 0.20
C GLY A 227 9.81 1.88 0.63
N HIS A 228 9.61 2.29 1.87
CA HIS A 228 10.17 3.53 2.40
C HIS A 228 10.52 3.42 3.87
N GLY A 229 11.41 4.27 4.35
CA GLY A 229 11.51 4.55 5.78
C GLY A 229 10.18 5.08 6.30
N VAL A 230 9.79 4.65 7.49
CA VAL A 230 8.54 5.05 8.13
C VAL A 230 8.76 5.20 9.63
N GLY A 231 8.25 6.26 10.22
CA GLY A 231 8.41 6.54 11.65
C GLY A 231 7.76 7.84 12.05
N ARG A 232 8.56 8.81 12.51
CA ARG A 232 8.06 10.18 12.79
C ARG A 232 7.57 10.86 11.51
N VAL A 233 8.15 10.47 10.38
CA VAL A 233 7.72 10.86 9.04
C VAL A 233 7.05 9.66 8.36
N PHE A 234 6.00 9.93 7.58
CA PHE A 234 5.27 8.91 6.83
C PHE A 234 6.22 8.22 5.82
N HIS A 235 6.84 8.99 4.92
CA HIS A 235 7.77 8.46 3.91
C HIS A 235 9.15 9.11 4.07
N ALA A 236 10.16 8.31 4.37
CA ALA A 236 11.55 8.71 4.54
C ALA A 236 12.51 7.76 3.79
N ASP A 237 13.79 8.08 3.77
CA ASP A 237 14.82 7.11 3.37
C ASP A 237 14.80 5.91 4.33
N PRO A 238 15.12 4.71 3.87
CA PRO A 238 15.60 4.39 2.53
C PRO A 238 14.45 4.13 1.56
N VAL A 239 14.66 4.43 0.29
CA VAL A 239 13.84 3.85 -0.79
C VAL A 239 14.17 2.36 -0.92
N VAL A 240 13.16 1.50 -0.82
CA VAL A 240 13.29 0.04 -0.89
C VAL A 240 12.68 -0.49 -2.19
N LEU A 241 13.54 -0.80 -3.16
CA LEU A 241 13.09 -1.32 -4.45
C LEU A 241 12.73 -2.80 -4.37
N HIS A 242 11.55 -3.16 -4.89
CA HIS A 242 11.03 -4.54 -4.91
C HIS A 242 11.53 -5.40 -6.08
N PHE A 243 12.29 -4.82 -7.01
CA PHE A 243 12.88 -5.50 -8.15
C PHE A 243 14.40 -5.52 -8.08
N ARG A 244 15.03 -6.48 -8.76
CA ARG A 244 16.50 -6.56 -8.94
C ARG A 244 17.08 -5.20 -9.35
N ASN A 245 18.03 -4.71 -8.57
CA ASN A 245 18.69 -3.42 -8.75
C ASN A 245 20.14 -3.49 -8.24
N ASN A 246 20.89 -2.40 -8.43
CA ASN A 246 22.28 -2.27 -8.00
C ASN A 246 22.48 -1.14 -6.97
N ASP A 247 21.41 -0.71 -6.32
CA ASP A 247 21.46 0.41 -5.40
C ASP A 247 22.28 0.06 -4.16
N LYS A 248 22.96 1.07 -3.62
CA LYS A 248 23.76 0.95 -2.41
C LYS A 248 22.90 1.27 -1.19
N GLY A 249 23.32 0.76 -0.04
CA GLY A 249 22.63 0.99 1.22
C GLY A 249 22.59 -0.29 2.02
N ARG A 250 22.70 -0.16 3.34
CA ARG A 250 22.65 -1.29 4.28
C ARG A 250 21.70 -0.94 5.41
N MET A 251 20.97 -1.95 5.86
CA MET A 251 20.11 -1.87 7.04
C MET A 251 20.97 -1.58 8.27
N VAL A 252 20.49 -0.69 9.14
CA VAL A 252 21.17 -0.36 10.41
C VAL A 252 20.28 -0.73 11.60
N LEU A 253 20.91 -0.96 12.75
CA LEU A 253 20.19 -1.29 13.98
C LEU A 253 19.18 -0.18 14.34
N ASN A 254 18.02 -0.59 14.85
CA ASN A 254 16.89 0.26 15.25
C ASN A 254 16.23 1.06 14.10
N GLN A 255 16.55 0.73 12.85
CA GLN A 255 15.94 1.34 11.68
C GLN A 255 14.55 0.77 11.43
N THR A 256 13.58 1.61 11.07
CA THR A 256 12.27 1.19 10.58
C THR A 256 12.02 1.55 9.12
N PHE A 257 11.42 0.62 8.38
CA PHE A 257 11.03 0.80 6.97
C PHE A 257 9.97 -0.23 6.55
N THR A 258 9.31 0.01 5.42
CA THR A 258 8.32 -0.87 4.81
C THR A 258 8.95 -1.77 3.74
N ILE A 259 8.39 -2.97 3.59
CA ILE A 259 8.54 -3.78 2.38
C ILE A 259 7.11 -4.04 1.89
N GLU A 260 6.81 -3.65 0.65
CA GLU A 260 5.45 -3.56 0.11
C GLU A 260 5.34 -4.03 -1.36
N PRO A 261 5.75 -5.27 -1.70
CA PRO A 261 5.78 -5.72 -3.08
C PRO A 261 4.38 -5.72 -3.72
N MET A 262 4.27 -5.05 -4.86
CA MET A 262 3.13 -5.14 -5.77
C MET A 262 3.50 -6.06 -6.95
N LEU A 263 2.78 -7.17 -7.07
CA LEU A 263 2.90 -8.08 -8.21
C LEU A 263 1.77 -7.88 -9.20
N THR A 264 2.01 -8.15 -10.48
CA THR A 264 1.00 -8.12 -11.55
C THR A 264 0.96 -9.44 -12.30
N MET A 265 -0.23 -9.86 -12.75
CA MET A 265 -0.37 -11.05 -13.58
C MET A 265 0.11 -10.85 -15.02
N GLY A 266 -0.02 -9.63 -15.54
CA GLY A 266 0.39 -9.25 -16.89
C GLY A 266 1.46 -8.18 -16.88
N SER A 267 1.12 -7.02 -17.43
CA SER A 267 2.03 -5.89 -17.58
C SER A 267 2.46 -5.29 -16.24
N VAL A 268 3.71 -4.82 -16.17
CA VAL A 268 4.21 -3.94 -15.08
C VAL A 268 4.05 -2.46 -15.43
N ASN A 269 3.59 -2.14 -16.64
CA ASN A 269 3.28 -0.77 -17.01
C ASN A 269 2.01 -0.33 -16.26
N ALA A 270 2.08 0.88 -15.73
CA ALA A 270 1.04 1.44 -14.90
C ALA A 270 0.48 2.71 -15.54
N VAL A 271 -0.83 2.91 -15.40
CA VAL A 271 -1.54 4.12 -15.81
C VAL A 271 -2.13 4.75 -14.54
N MET A 272 -1.88 6.04 -14.36
CA MET A 272 -2.52 6.82 -13.30
C MET A 272 -3.82 7.43 -13.84
N TRP A 273 -4.89 7.35 -13.06
CA TRP A 273 -6.17 7.98 -13.38
C TRP A 273 -6.09 9.51 -13.25
N ASP A 274 -7.11 10.19 -13.79
CA ASP A 274 -7.22 11.66 -13.73
C ASP A 274 -7.48 12.20 -12.30
N ASP A 275 -7.65 11.31 -11.32
CA ASP A 275 -7.74 11.65 -9.89
C ASP A 275 -6.36 11.89 -9.24
N ASP A 276 -5.27 11.78 -10.01
CA ASP A 276 -3.87 11.93 -9.60
C ASP A 276 -3.38 10.88 -8.56
N TRP A 277 -4.16 9.85 -8.24
CA TRP A 277 -3.85 8.84 -7.21
C TRP A 277 -3.98 7.41 -7.69
N THR A 278 -5.12 7.04 -8.24
CA THR A 278 -5.44 5.64 -8.54
C THR A 278 -4.52 5.14 -9.65
N VAL A 279 -3.75 4.10 -9.36
CA VAL A 279 -2.81 3.50 -10.32
C VAL A 279 -3.30 2.13 -10.70
N VAL A 280 -3.43 1.88 -12.00
CA VAL A 280 -3.90 0.61 -12.56
C VAL A 280 -2.89 -0.01 -13.52
N THR A 281 -2.93 -1.33 -13.71
CA THR A 281 -2.18 -2.00 -14.78
C THR A 281 -2.68 -1.53 -16.15
N GLU A 282 -1.74 -1.31 -17.09
CA GLU A 282 -2.08 -0.82 -18.44
C GLU A 282 -2.95 -1.81 -19.24
N ASP A 283 -2.84 -3.11 -18.95
CA ASP A 283 -3.56 -4.19 -19.64
C ASP A 283 -4.81 -4.68 -18.91
N GLY A 284 -5.14 -4.12 -17.75
CA GLY A 284 -6.28 -4.53 -16.93
C GLY A 284 -6.11 -5.88 -16.22
N SER A 285 -4.88 -6.43 -16.20
CA SER A 285 -4.55 -7.63 -15.44
C SER A 285 -4.54 -7.36 -13.94
N LEU A 286 -4.79 -8.40 -13.13
CA LEU A 286 -4.84 -8.28 -11.67
C LEU A 286 -3.47 -7.89 -11.09
N SER A 287 -3.52 -7.14 -9.99
CA SER A 287 -2.40 -6.85 -9.11
C SER A 287 -2.76 -7.24 -7.66
N ALA A 288 -1.73 -7.60 -6.89
CA ALA A 288 -1.86 -7.84 -5.46
C ALA A 288 -0.67 -7.23 -4.73
N GLN A 289 -0.88 -6.86 -3.47
CA GLN A 289 0.11 -6.24 -2.60
C GLN A 289 -0.05 -6.72 -1.17
N PHE A 290 1.07 -6.91 -0.49
CA PHE A 290 1.15 -7.08 0.95
C PHE A 290 2.25 -6.17 1.48
N GLU A 291 2.11 -5.72 2.71
CA GLU A 291 3.07 -4.82 3.32
C GLU A 291 3.20 -5.02 4.82
N HIS A 292 4.44 -4.89 5.30
CA HIS A 292 4.74 -4.75 6.71
C HIS A 292 5.74 -3.61 6.97
N THR A 293 5.51 -2.90 8.07
CA THR A 293 6.54 -2.09 8.75
C THR A 293 7.45 -2.99 9.56
N LEU A 294 8.75 -2.87 9.36
CA LEU A 294 9.79 -3.67 10.02
C LEU A 294 10.64 -2.79 10.95
N LEU A 295 11.16 -3.39 12.02
CA LEU A 295 12.22 -2.84 12.86
C LEU A 295 13.45 -3.74 12.76
N ILE A 296 14.60 -3.19 12.39
CA ILE A 296 15.86 -3.93 12.39
C ILE A 296 16.37 -4.07 13.82
N THR A 297 16.53 -5.31 14.27
CA THR A 297 17.02 -5.68 15.60
C THR A 297 18.42 -6.28 15.50
N GLU A 298 19.09 -6.55 16.63
CA GLU A 298 20.46 -7.09 16.63
C GLU A 298 20.59 -8.41 15.85
N ASN A 299 19.54 -9.23 15.84
CA ASN A 299 19.56 -10.59 15.30
C ASN A 299 18.68 -10.77 14.05
N GLY A 300 18.10 -9.71 13.49
CA GLY A 300 17.20 -9.82 12.35
C GLY A 300 16.27 -8.61 12.19
N ALA A 301 15.00 -8.90 11.92
CA ALA A 301 13.93 -7.90 11.85
C ALA A 301 12.71 -8.35 12.67
N GLU A 302 12.10 -7.41 13.39
CA GLU A 302 10.80 -7.57 14.03
C GLU A 302 9.73 -6.99 13.09
N ILE A 303 8.61 -7.71 12.92
CA ILE A 303 7.47 -7.21 12.16
C ILE A 303 6.56 -6.46 13.13
N LEU A 304 6.48 -5.14 12.98
CA LEU A 304 5.72 -4.28 13.89
C LEU A 304 4.21 -4.30 13.65
N THR A 305 3.81 -4.77 12.47
CA THR A 305 2.41 -4.82 12.02
C THR A 305 1.88 -6.26 11.96
N GLN A 306 2.25 -7.09 12.94
CA GLN A 306 1.55 -8.34 13.25
C GLN A 306 0.52 -8.10 14.34
N ALA A 307 -0.67 -8.69 14.18
CA ALA A 307 -1.73 -8.69 15.19
C ALA A 307 -2.01 -10.11 15.66
#